data_AF-A0A2P6SEF4-F1
#
_entry.id   AF-A0A2P6SEF4-F1
#
_cell.length_a   1.000
_cell.length_b   1.000
_cell.length_c   1.000
_cell.angle_alpha   90.00
_cell.angle_beta   90.00
_cell.angle_gamma   90.00
#
_symmetry.space_group_name_H-M   'P 1'
#
loop_
_entity.id
_entity.type
_entity.pdbx_description
1 polymer ?
#
loop_
_entity_poly.entity_id
_entity_poly.type
_entity_poly.pdbx_seq_one_letter_code
_entity_poly.pdbx_strand_id
1 'polypeptide(L)'
;MERTCKGMTLLSIEGSEIYVFFPDEPKIGVKTIKNYIKRLVQEDTDKAIVLIQQHLTPFGKRFISDMRSKYYLEVFQEAELLVQEHVLVPEHKDLKNEEKKTLLERFRLSR
;
A
#
# COMPACT_ATOMS: atom_id res chain seq x y z
N MET A 1 -17.75 5.09 -7.99
CA MET A 1 -18.05 4.36 -9.25
C MET A 1 -16.90 3.41 -9.48
N GLU A 2 -16.97 2.20 -8.91
CA GLU A 2 -15.90 1.20 -9.03
C GLU A 2 -15.79 0.75 -10.49
N ARG A 3 -14.66 1.03 -11.13
CA ARG A 3 -14.33 0.48 -12.45
C ARG A 3 -13.54 -0.80 -12.23
N THR A 4 -14.24 -1.91 -12.05
CA THR A 4 -13.60 -3.22 -11.83
C THR A 4 -13.26 -3.84 -13.18
N CYS A 5 -11.99 -3.81 -13.56
CA CYS A 5 -11.43 -4.70 -14.58
C CYS A 5 -10.82 -5.90 -13.86
N LYS A 6 -10.97 -7.13 -14.39
CA LYS A 6 -10.48 -8.38 -13.77
C LYS A 6 -9.11 -8.20 -13.09
N GLY A 7 -9.05 -8.42 -11.77
CA GLY A 7 -7.82 -8.39 -10.97
C GLY A 7 -7.35 -7.02 -10.48
N MET A 8 -8.15 -5.95 -10.64
CA MET A 8 -7.77 -4.60 -10.24
C MET A 8 -8.97 -3.79 -9.72
N THR A 9 -8.81 -3.16 -8.55
CA THR A 9 -9.79 -2.26 -7.92
C THR A 9 -9.16 -0.88 -7.72
N LEU A 10 -9.96 0.19 -7.92
CA LEU A 10 -9.55 1.57 -7.67
C LEU A 10 -10.21 2.06 -6.38
N LEU A 11 -9.40 2.51 -5.42
CA LEU A 11 -9.85 3.15 -4.19
C LEU A 11 -9.54 4.65 -4.28
N SER A 12 -10.51 5.50 -3.94
CA SER A 12 -10.33 6.95 -3.90
C SER A 12 -10.48 7.43 -2.47
N ILE A 13 -9.44 8.05 -1.91
CA ILE A 13 -9.39 8.55 -0.54
C ILE A 13 -8.92 10.00 -0.59
N GLU A 14 -9.79 10.94 -0.17
CA GLU A 14 -9.47 12.37 -0.03
C GLU A 14 -8.75 13.00 -1.25
N GLY A 15 -9.08 12.56 -2.46
CA GLY A 15 -8.48 13.06 -3.71
C GLY A 15 -7.18 12.37 -4.15
N SER A 16 -6.71 11.36 -3.40
CA SER A 16 -5.71 10.40 -3.87
C SER A 16 -6.38 9.15 -4.41
N GLU A 17 -5.96 8.70 -5.59
CA GLU A 17 -6.34 7.41 -6.16
C GLU A 17 -5.29 6.35 -5.78
N ILE A 18 -5.74 5.18 -5.34
CA ILE A 18 -4.89 4.04 -4.97
C ILE A 18 -5.39 2.84 -5.75
N TYR A 19 -4.47 2.24 -6.52
CA TYR A 19 -4.76 1.01 -7.26
C TYR A 19 -4.46 -0.21 -6.40
N VAL A 20 -5.39 -1.16 -6.38
CA VAL A 20 -5.23 -2.45 -5.70
C VAL A 20 -5.13 -3.55 -6.75
N PHE A 21 -4.00 -4.25 -6.78
CA PHE A 21 -3.71 -5.35 -7.70
C PHE A 21 -3.83 -6.71 -7.00
N PHE A 22 -4.48 -7.65 -7.67
CA PHE A 22 -4.65 -9.04 -7.23
C PHE A 22 -4.00 -10.00 -8.25
N PRO A 23 -2.67 -10.20 -8.20
CA PRO A 23 -2.00 -11.21 -9.02
C PRO A 23 -2.51 -12.63 -8.75
N ASP A 24 -2.87 -13.34 -9.81
CA ASP A 24 -3.16 -14.79 -9.74
C ASP A 24 -1.88 -15.66 -9.70
N GLU A 25 -0.71 -15.07 -9.94
CA GLU A 25 0.55 -15.81 -9.96
C GLU A 25 1.12 -16.05 -8.54
N PRO A 26 1.56 -17.27 -8.21
CA PRO A 26 2.02 -17.59 -6.85
C PRO A 26 3.35 -16.91 -6.49
N LYS A 27 4.20 -16.61 -7.47
CA LYS A 27 5.51 -15.99 -7.26
C LYS A 27 5.62 -14.69 -8.03
N ILE A 28 5.64 -13.57 -7.30
CA ILE A 28 5.71 -12.25 -7.91
C ILE A 28 7.16 -11.85 -8.18
N GLY A 29 7.45 -11.64 -9.47
CA GLY A 29 8.76 -11.24 -9.98
C GLY A 29 8.85 -9.75 -10.35
N VAL A 30 10.06 -9.31 -10.68
CA VAL A 30 10.33 -7.95 -11.18
C VAL A 30 9.52 -7.62 -12.44
N LYS A 31 9.28 -8.60 -13.32
CA LYS A 31 8.52 -8.41 -14.56
C LYS A 31 7.09 -7.95 -14.27
N THR A 32 6.42 -8.61 -13.33
CA THR A 32 5.04 -8.30 -12.93
C THR A 32 4.96 -6.92 -12.30
N ILE A 33 5.87 -6.61 -11.37
CA ILE A 33 5.93 -5.30 -10.71
C ILE A 33 6.15 -4.16 -11.73
N LYS A 34 7.03 -4.36 -12.72
CA LYS A 34 7.21 -3.39 -13.82
C LYS A 34 5.93 -3.15 -14.62
N ASN A 35 5.11 -4.18 -14.82
CA ASN A 35 3.83 -4.01 -15.51
C ASN A 35 2.84 -3.20 -14.68
N TYR A 36 2.80 -3.39 -13.35
CA TYR A 36 1.98 -2.57 -12.47
C TYR A 36 2.43 -1.11 -12.46
N ILE A 37 3.74 -0.85 -12.39
CA ILE A 37 4.26 0.52 -12.49
C ILE A 37 3.88 1.17 -13.83
N LYS A 38 3.97 0.44 -14.94
CA LYS A 38 3.50 0.96 -16.25
C LYS A 38 2.02 1.35 -16.21
N ARG A 39 1.20 0.57 -15.49
CA ARG A 39 -0.22 0.86 -15.33
C ARG A 39 -0.44 2.13 -14.50
N LEU A 40 0.32 2.28 -13.41
CA LEU A 40 0.30 3.49 -12.57
C LEU A 40 0.66 4.74 -13.36
N VAL A 41 1.68 4.66 -14.23
CA VAL A 41 2.05 5.76 -15.13
C VAL A 41 0.94 6.12 -16.12
N GLN A 42 0.24 5.12 -16.66
CA GLN A 42 -0.88 5.36 -17.60
C GLN A 42 -2.06 6.05 -16.92
N GLU A 43 -2.25 5.79 -15.64
CA GLU A 43 -3.38 6.30 -14.84
C GLU A 43 -2.95 7.46 -13.93
N ASP A 44 -1.78 8.07 -14.19
CA ASP A 44 -1.23 9.23 -13.48
C ASP A 44 -1.27 9.13 -11.95
N THR A 45 -0.95 7.95 -11.42
CA THR A 45 -0.96 7.64 -9.99
C THR A 45 0.42 7.14 -9.56
N ASP A 46 0.80 7.42 -8.32
CA ASP A 46 2.07 6.97 -7.73
C ASP A 46 1.91 5.87 -6.67
N LYS A 47 0.68 5.63 -6.19
CA LYS A 47 0.37 4.71 -5.08
C LYS A 47 -0.36 3.45 -5.55
N ALA A 48 0.09 2.31 -5.02
CA ALA A 48 -0.61 1.05 -5.22
C ALA A 48 -0.44 0.09 -4.04
N ILE A 49 -1.43 -0.78 -3.89
CA ILE A 49 -1.42 -1.94 -3.02
C ILE A 49 -1.39 -3.19 -3.90
N VAL A 50 -0.55 -4.16 -3.57
CA VAL A 50 -0.48 -5.46 -4.25
C VAL A 50 -0.75 -6.56 -3.23
N LEU A 51 -1.81 -7.33 -3.46
CA LEU A 51 -2.21 -8.44 -2.60
C LEU A 51 -1.73 -9.75 -3.21
N ILE A 52 -0.82 -10.45 -2.51
CA ILE A 52 -0.16 -11.65 -3.02
C ILE A 52 -0.59 -12.89 -2.23
N GLN A 53 -0.69 -14.03 -2.91
CA GLN A 53 -1.05 -15.29 -2.25
C GLN A 53 0.13 -15.93 -1.48
N GLN A 54 1.34 -15.90 -2.06
CA GLN A 54 2.53 -16.50 -1.44
C GLN A 54 3.65 -15.46 -1.28
N HIS A 55 4.70 -15.54 -2.10
CA HIS A 55 5.93 -14.80 -1.84
C HIS A 55 6.36 -13.93 -3.02
N LEU A 56 6.79 -12.72 -2.67
CA LEU A 56 7.52 -11.85 -3.56
C LEU A 56 8.98 -12.31 -3.63
N THR A 57 9.51 -12.46 -4.84
CA THR A 57 10.91 -12.88 -5.04
C THR A 57 11.88 -11.84 -4.43
N PRO A 58 13.08 -12.24 -3.94
CA PRO A 58 14.05 -11.30 -3.37
C PRO A 58 14.39 -10.14 -4.31
N PHE A 59 14.52 -10.42 -5.61
CA PHE A 59 14.73 -9.41 -6.64
C PHE A 59 13.52 -8.47 -6.79
N GLY A 60 12.29 -8.98 -6.69
CA GLY A 60 11.10 -8.15 -6.64
C GLY A 60 11.11 -7.20 -5.44
N LYS A 61 11.49 -7.70 -4.25
CA LYS A 61 11.47 -6.91 -3.01
C LYS A 61 12.48 -5.76 -3.10
N ARG A 62 13.68 -6.07 -3.59
CA ARG A 62 14.71 -5.08 -3.86
C ARG A 62 14.25 -4.04 -4.87
N PHE A 63 13.65 -4.49 -5.98
CA PHE A 63 13.16 -3.58 -7.02
C PHE A 63 12.08 -2.61 -6.51
N ILE A 64 11.15 -3.07 -5.66
CA ILE A 64 10.16 -2.19 -5.01
C ILE A 64 10.86 -1.17 -4.12
N SER A 65 11.82 -1.61 -3.29
CA SER A 65 12.58 -0.71 -2.42
C SER A 65 13.35 0.36 -3.22
N ASP A 66 13.98 -0.02 -4.33
CA ASP A 66 14.74 0.89 -5.18
C ASP A 66 13.83 1.95 -5.84
N MET A 67 12.57 1.60 -6.13
CA MET A 67 11.59 2.47 -6.79
C MET A 67 10.74 3.29 -5.81
N ARG A 68 10.91 3.09 -4.50
CA ARG A 68 10.10 3.71 -3.43
C ARG A 68 10.14 5.24 -3.43
N SER A 69 11.18 5.85 -4.01
CA SER A 69 11.30 7.31 -4.16
C SER A 69 10.35 7.91 -5.20
N LYS A 70 9.84 7.08 -6.14
CA LYS A 70 8.95 7.53 -7.23
C LYS A 70 7.56 6.93 -7.14
N TYR A 71 7.46 5.68 -6.69
CA TYR A 71 6.19 4.97 -6.58
C TYR A 71 6.08 4.31 -5.22
N TYR A 72 4.95 4.48 -4.57
CA TYR A 72 4.64 3.88 -3.28
C TYR A 72 3.84 2.60 -3.51
N LEU A 73 4.55 1.48 -3.66
CA LEU A 73 3.95 0.16 -3.76
C LEU A 73 4.04 -0.56 -2.42
N GLU A 74 2.89 -0.82 -1.82
CA GLU A 74 2.78 -1.62 -0.62
C GLU A 74 2.30 -3.02 -0.97
N VAL A 75 2.89 -4.04 -0.34
CA VAL A 75 2.62 -5.44 -0.66
C VAL A 75 2.18 -6.15 0.60
N PHE A 76 1.01 -6.78 0.55
CA PHE A 76 0.50 -7.61 1.64
C PHE A 76 0.28 -9.03 1.15
N GLN A 77 0.49 -10.00 2.02
CA GLN A 77 0.01 -11.35 1.77
C GLN A 77 -1.48 -11.44 2.12
N GLU A 78 -2.27 -12.14 1.31
CA GLU A 78 -3.69 -12.36 1.61
C GLU A 78 -3.88 -13.02 2.99
N ALA A 79 -2.96 -13.91 3.35
CA ALA A 79 -2.92 -14.55 4.68
C ALA A 79 -2.74 -13.55 5.84
N GLU A 80 -2.10 -12.41 5.63
CA GLU A 80 -1.91 -11.36 6.65
C GLU A 80 -3.19 -10.53 6.85
N LEU A 81 -4.04 -10.45 5.83
CA LEU A 81 -5.30 -9.71 5.88
C LEU A 81 -6.49 -10.55 6.38
N LEU A 82 -6.28 -11.86 6.55
CA LEU A 82 -7.24 -12.80 7.14
C LEU A 82 -7.29 -12.65 8.68
N VAL A 83 -7.59 -11.45 9.16
CA VAL A 83 -7.70 -11.13 10.59
C VAL A 83 -9.11 -10.64 10.89
N GLN A 84 -9.71 -11.18 11.95
CA GLN A 84 -10.98 -10.71 12.48
C GLN A 84 -10.73 -9.61 13.53
N GLU A 85 -11.68 -8.70 13.71
CA GLU A 85 -11.58 -7.63 14.71
C GLU A 85 -11.29 -8.22 16.10
N HIS A 86 -10.07 -7.99 16.59
CA HIS A 86 -9.64 -8.47 17.90
C HIS A 86 -9.93 -7.42 18.96
N VAL A 87 -10.61 -7.82 20.05
CA VAL A 87 -10.94 -6.98 21.22
C VAL A 87 -9.72 -6.27 21.82
N LEU A 88 -8.52 -6.83 21.63
CA LEU A 88 -7.27 -6.29 22.20
C LEU A 88 -6.62 -5.19 21.34
N VAL A 89 -7.16 -4.89 20.15
CA VAL A 89 -6.63 -3.84 19.28
C VAL A 89 -7.52 -2.60 19.40
N PRO A 90 -7.08 -1.54 20.12
CA PRO A 90 -7.85 -0.30 20.20
C PRO A 90 -7.87 0.44 18.86
N GLU A 91 -8.81 1.37 18.72
CA GLU A 91 -8.91 2.22 17.53
C GLU A 91 -7.64 3.09 17.38
N HIS A 92 -7.01 3.02 16.22
CA HIS A 92 -5.87 3.85 15.88
C HIS A 92 -6.35 5.06 15.07
N LYS A 93 -6.01 6.27 15.54
CA LYS A 93 -6.32 7.52 14.85
C LYS A 93 -5.04 8.19 14.37
N ASP A 94 -5.01 8.51 13.07
CA ASP A 94 -3.94 9.32 12.50
C ASP A 94 -3.99 10.75 13.05
N LEU A 95 -2.83 11.22 13.54
CA LEU A 95 -2.67 12.58 14.04
C LEU A 95 -2.15 13.49 12.94
N LYS A 96 -2.79 14.64 12.78
CA LYS A 96 -2.28 15.72 11.92
C LYS A 96 -1.01 16.32 12.53
N ASN A 97 -0.21 16.96 11.69
CA ASN A 97 1.05 17.59 12.12
C ASN A 97 0.84 18.62 13.25
N GLU A 98 -0.26 19.37 13.20
CA GLU A 98 -0.64 20.34 14.23
C GLU A 98 -0.94 19.67 15.57
N GLU A 99 -1.79 18.63 15.57
CA GLU A 99 -2.15 17.85 16.76
C GLU A 99 -0.90 17.20 17.39
N LYS A 100 -0.02 16.65 16.54
CA LYS A 100 1.26 16.08 16.96
C LYS A 100 2.14 17.12 17.65
N LYS A 101 2.26 18.33 17.10
CA LYS A 101 3.06 19.41 17.69
C LYS A 101 2.52 19.82 19.06
N THR A 102 1.21 20.02 19.16
CA THR A 102 0.54 20.34 20.44
C THR A 102 0.77 19.26 21.50
N LEU A 103 0.73 17.98 21.11
CA LEU A 103 1.01 16.87 22.02
C LEU A 103 2.46 16.88 22.52
N LEU A 104 3.44 17.08 21.62
CA LEU A 104 4.86 17.12 21.99
C LEU A 104 5.16 18.28 22.95
N GLU A 105 4.60 19.46 22.69
CA GLU A 105 4.73 20.63 23.56
C GLU A 105 4.08 20.38 24.94
N ARG A 106 2.86 19.82 24.96
CA ARG A 106 2.12 19.53 26.20
C ARG A 106 2.86 18.57 27.11
N PHE A 107 3.45 17.51 26.55
CA PHE A 107 4.13 16.47 27.32
C PHE A 107 5.64 16.72 27.47
N ARG A 108 6.14 17.85 26.95
CA ARG A 108 7.58 18.21 26.95
C ARG A 108 8.45 17.08 26.39
N LEU A 109 7.93 16.39 25.38
CA LEU A 109 8.63 15.31 24.71
C LEU A 109 9.43 15.92 23.58
N SER A 110 10.73 15.69 23.60
CA SER A 110 11.60 15.95 22.45
C SER A 110 11.43 14.78 21.47
N ARG A 111 10.92 15.07 20.27
CA ARG A 111 10.99 14.18 19.12
C ARG A 111 11.68 14.88 17.97
#